data_AF-A0A842UZ27-F1
#
_entry.id   AF-A0A842UZ27-F1
#
_cell.length_a   1.000
_cell.length_b   1.000
_cell.length_c   1.000
_cell.angle_alpha   90.00
_cell.angle_beta   90.00
_cell.angle_gamma   90.00
#
_symmetry.space_group_name_H-M   'P 1'
#
loop_
_entity.id
_entity.type
_entity.pdbx_description
1 polymer ?
#
loop_
_entity_poly.entity_id
_entity_poly.type
_entity_poly.pdbx_seq_one_letter_code
_entity_poly.pdbx_strand_id
1 'polypeptide(L)'
;MSSDIPPVQECYRLLEEWKTAPNVVRHSEQVAKVAVLIAGKMREKGIDVNVDMIRAAALLHDLIRLCDVKELKPMPGERDFTEEELEAYRQHAERFRGKKHGEAACEVLAQSYPQIAEIIRKHAFSAVSTGELKTWEEKIVYYADKRVAHDRIVTLAQRQKEAESRYPVTKESKRLWKMVKELEKEIFKMIGTDPDMIGDTVG
;
A
#
# COMPACT_ATOMS: atom_id res chain seq x y z
N MET A 1 -5.87 -4.29 27.62
CA MET A 1 -5.97 -5.08 26.37
C MET A 1 -5.31 -4.25 25.29
N SER A 2 -4.20 -4.71 24.73
CA SER A 2 -3.60 -4.01 23.58
C SER A 2 -4.62 -4.05 22.45
N SER A 3 -4.89 -2.90 21.82
CA SER A 3 -5.68 -2.85 20.60
C SER A 3 -5.02 -3.74 19.53
N ASP A 4 -5.80 -4.58 18.83
CA ASP A 4 -5.34 -5.40 17.70
C ASP A 4 -4.90 -4.56 16.48
N ILE A 5 -5.09 -3.24 16.57
CA ILE A 5 -4.69 -2.23 15.58
C ILE A 5 -3.62 -1.34 16.21
N PRO A 6 -2.43 -1.20 15.59
CA PRO A 6 -1.39 -0.31 16.09
C PRO A 6 -1.85 1.15 15.92
N PRO A 7 -1.70 2.02 16.94
CA PRO A 7 -1.94 3.45 16.77
C PRO A 7 -0.94 4.05 15.76
N VAL A 8 -1.23 5.24 15.25
CA VAL A 8 -0.40 5.89 14.22
C VAL A 8 1.05 6.07 14.68
N GLN A 9 1.27 6.46 15.94
CA GLN A 9 2.62 6.58 16.51
C GLN A 9 3.36 5.23 16.50
N GLU A 10 2.64 4.13 16.74
CA GLU A 10 3.23 2.79 16.66
C GLU A 10 3.58 2.41 15.22
N CYS A 11 2.74 2.77 14.26
CA CYS A 11 3.04 2.54 12.85
C CYS A 11 4.37 3.21 12.46
N TYR A 12 4.59 4.47 12.85
CA TYR A 12 5.86 5.15 12.59
C TYR A 12 7.04 4.55 13.35
N ARG A 13 6.84 4.09 14.60
CA ARG A 13 7.89 3.35 15.33
C ARG A 13 8.30 2.07 14.60
N LEU A 14 7.33 1.31 14.09
CA LEU A 14 7.61 0.10 13.31
C LEU A 14 8.35 0.43 12.01
N LEU A 15 7.94 1.48 11.28
CA LEU A 15 8.64 1.93 10.07
C LEU A 15 10.10 2.31 10.35
N GLU A 16 10.36 3.00 11.47
CA GLU A 16 11.72 3.35 11.89
C GLU A 16 12.53 2.13 12.34
N GLU A 17 11.94 1.26 13.17
CA GLU A 17 12.57 0.04 13.69
C GLU A 17 13.00 -0.90 12.56
N TRP A 18 12.14 -1.09 11.56
CA TRP A 18 12.41 -1.92 10.38
C TRP A 18 13.23 -1.22 9.30
N LYS A 19 13.67 0.02 9.57
CA LYS A 19 14.48 0.86 8.68
C LYS A 19 13.79 1.13 7.34
N THR A 20 12.46 1.22 7.28
CA THR A 20 11.74 1.48 6.03
C THR A 20 12.26 2.74 5.35
N ALA A 21 12.61 2.63 4.06
CA ALA A 21 13.26 3.72 3.34
C ALA A 21 12.39 5.00 3.31
N PRO A 22 12.98 6.21 3.44
CA PRO A 22 12.20 7.45 3.58
C PRO A 22 11.21 7.71 2.44
N ASN A 23 11.58 7.37 1.20
CA ASN A 23 10.69 7.50 0.04
C ASN A 23 9.51 6.52 0.08
N VAL A 24 9.70 5.35 0.70
CA VAL A 24 8.63 4.36 0.92
C VAL A 24 7.70 4.84 2.03
N VAL A 25 8.23 5.45 3.10
CA VAL A 25 7.40 6.08 4.14
C VAL A 25 6.50 7.17 3.53
N ARG A 26 7.08 8.08 2.72
CA ARG A 26 6.28 9.12 2.03
C ARG A 26 5.23 8.54 1.09
N HIS A 27 5.53 7.44 0.40
CA HIS A 27 4.55 6.71 -0.40
C HIS A 27 3.39 6.24 0.48
N SER A 28 3.68 5.48 1.54
CA SER A 28 2.69 4.95 2.47
C SER A 28 1.83 6.03 3.13
N GLU A 29 2.38 7.20 3.43
CA GLU A 29 1.63 8.35 3.93
C GLU A 29 0.57 8.83 2.93
N GLN A 30 0.91 8.92 1.64
CA GLN A 30 -0.06 9.30 0.60
C GLN A 30 -1.12 8.21 0.40
N VAL A 31 -0.72 6.93 0.47
CA VAL A 31 -1.67 5.81 0.42
C VAL A 31 -2.65 5.91 1.58
N ALA A 32 -2.15 6.17 2.80
CA ALA A 32 -2.99 6.36 3.99
C ALA A 32 -3.95 7.55 3.84
N LYS A 33 -3.50 8.67 3.27
CA LYS A 33 -4.35 9.83 2.99
C LYS A 33 -5.52 9.47 2.07
N VAL A 34 -5.24 8.83 0.93
CA VAL A 34 -6.27 8.39 -0.03
C VAL A 34 -7.22 7.39 0.63
N ALA A 35 -6.67 6.40 1.33
CA ALA A 35 -7.44 5.34 1.97
C ALA A 35 -8.40 5.89 3.04
N VAL A 36 -7.92 6.78 3.91
CA VAL A 36 -8.72 7.42 4.96
C VAL A 36 -9.79 8.33 4.38
N LEU A 37 -9.50 9.07 3.31
CA LEU A 37 -10.50 9.90 2.63
C LEU A 37 -11.65 9.04 2.08
N ILE A 38 -11.34 7.93 1.40
CA ILE A 38 -12.35 6.99 0.88
C ILE A 38 -13.17 6.40 2.03
N ALA A 39 -12.50 5.95 3.10
CA ALA A 39 -13.15 5.38 4.27
C ALA A 39 -14.08 6.40 4.96
N GLY A 40 -13.65 7.65 5.09
CA GLY A 40 -14.48 8.74 5.62
C GLY A 40 -15.75 8.95 4.81
N LYS A 41 -15.63 9.04 3.48
CA LYS A 41 -16.79 9.15 2.58
C LYS A 41 -17.70 7.92 2.63
N MET A 42 -17.15 6.73 2.82
CA MET A 42 -17.97 5.51 3.04
C MET A 42 -18.79 5.61 4.33
N ARG A 43 -18.18 6.09 5.43
CA ARG A 43 -18.90 6.31 6.69
C ARG A 43 -19.99 7.37 6.58
N GLU A 44 -19.76 8.44 5.83
CA GLU A 44 -20.79 9.46 5.52
C GLU A 44 -22.00 8.85 4.79
N LYS A 45 -21.80 7.77 4.03
CA LYS A 45 -22.85 7.00 3.36
C LYS A 45 -23.45 5.89 4.22
N GLY A 46 -23.07 5.81 5.50
CA GLY A 46 -23.55 4.78 6.43
C GLY A 46 -22.94 3.39 6.20
N ILE A 47 -21.86 3.29 5.43
CA ILE A 47 -21.13 2.04 5.23
C ILE A 47 -20.15 1.88 6.40
N ASP A 48 -20.27 0.76 7.10
CA ASP A 48 -19.38 0.45 8.22
C ASP A 48 -18.00 0.03 7.71
N VAL A 49 -16.97 0.77 8.13
CA VAL A 49 -15.56 0.53 7.81
C VAL A 49 -14.68 0.97 8.98
N ASN A 50 -13.63 0.21 9.26
CA ASN A 50 -12.69 0.55 10.32
C ASN A 50 -11.57 1.48 9.79
N VAL A 51 -11.74 2.78 10.00
CA VAL A 51 -10.79 3.81 9.51
C VAL A 51 -9.40 3.66 10.13
N ASP A 52 -9.29 3.26 11.39
CA ASP A 52 -8.00 3.10 12.06
C ASP A 52 -7.23 1.88 11.53
N MET A 53 -7.94 0.78 11.26
CA MET A 53 -7.39 -0.39 10.59
C MET A 53 -6.89 -0.05 9.17
N ILE A 54 -7.70 0.68 8.40
CA ILE A 54 -7.34 1.14 7.05
C ILE A 54 -6.09 2.01 7.09
N ARG A 55 -6.03 2.97 8.01
CA ARG A 55 -4.89 3.87 8.16
C ARG A 55 -3.62 3.10 8.53
N ALA A 56 -3.69 2.23 9.52
CA ALA A 56 -2.56 1.43 9.98
C ALA A 56 -2.04 0.50 8.87
N ALA A 57 -2.94 -0.23 8.20
CA ALA A 57 -2.57 -1.10 7.10
C ALA A 57 -1.95 -0.34 5.92
N ALA A 58 -2.50 0.83 5.56
CA ALA A 58 -1.94 1.68 4.51
C ALA A 58 -0.54 2.21 4.86
N LEU A 59 -0.30 2.63 6.10
CA LEU A 59 1.02 3.09 6.55
C LEU A 59 2.07 1.97 6.51
N LEU A 60 1.67 0.73 6.83
CA LEU A 60 2.58 -0.40 7.02
C LEU A 60 2.67 -1.34 5.80
N HIS A 61 1.88 -1.16 4.75
CA HIS A 61 1.78 -2.15 3.66
C HIS A 61 3.10 -2.47 2.97
N ASP A 62 3.99 -1.49 2.91
CA ASP A 62 5.31 -1.56 2.28
C ASP A 62 6.45 -1.56 3.31
N LEU A 63 6.18 -1.94 4.58
CA LEU A 63 7.12 -1.93 5.72
C LEU A 63 8.52 -2.44 5.35
N ILE A 64 8.60 -3.53 4.57
CA ILE A 64 9.86 -4.18 4.18
C ILE A 64 10.03 -4.15 2.66
N ARG A 65 9.68 -3.03 2.02
CA ARG A 65 9.69 -2.89 0.56
C ARG A 65 11.01 -3.27 -0.12
N LEU A 66 12.13 -3.06 0.55
CA LEU A 66 13.46 -3.28 -0.02
C LEU A 66 13.96 -4.73 0.10
N CYS A 67 13.21 -5.68 0.68
CA CYS A 67 13.67 -7.08 0.77
C CYS A 67 13.60 -7.84 -0.56
N ASP A 68 12.79 -7.40 -1.54
CA ASP A 68 12.56 -8.11 -2.80
C ASP A 68 12.91 -7.27 -4.05
N VAL A 69 13.71 -6.22 -3.88
CA VAL A 69 14.22 -5.40 -5.00
C VAL A 69 15.41 -6.07 -5.69
N LYS A 70 15.58 -5.80 -6.98
CA LYS A 70 16.70 -6.34 -7.77
C LYS A 70 18.04 -5.69 -7.41
N GLU A 71 18.01 -4.40 -7.07
CA GLU A 71 19.19 -3.60 -6.77
C GLU A 71 18.86 -2.70 -5.58
N LEU A 72 19.70 -2.74 -4.55
CA LEU A 72 19.63 -1.84 -3.40
C LEU A 72 20.28 -0.50 -3.77
N LYS A 73 19.49 0.35 -4.43
CA LYS A 73 19.90 1.71 -4.81
C LYS A 73 18.82 2.73 -4.47
N PRO A 74 19.20 3.96 -4.06
CA PRO A 74 18.24 5.02 -3.86
C PRO A 74 17.53 5.36 -5.18
N MET A 75 16.31 5.90 -5.08
CA MET A 75 15.63 6.44 -6.25
C MET A 75 16.35 7.70 -6.76
N PRO A 76 16.26 8.03 -8.05
CA PRO A 76 16.84 9.27 -8.57
C PRO A 76 16.34 10.50 -7.79
N GLY A 77 17.28 11.30 -7.29
CA GLY A 77 16.99 12.50 -6.49
C GLY A 77 16.91 12.26 -4.97
N GLU A 78 16.96 11.01 -4.50
CA GLU A 78 17.13 10.70 -3.08
C GLU A 78 18.61 10.73 -2.67
N ARG A 79 18.87 10.86 -1.36
CA ARG A 79 20.21 10.66 -0.81
C ARG A 79 20.66 9.20 -0.91
N ASP A 80 21.96 8.99 -0.83
CA ASP A 80 22.51 7.65 -0.64
C ASP A 80 22.08 7.05 0.69
N PHE A 81 21.98 5.71 0.71
CA PHE A 81 21.75 4.96 1.93
C PHE A 81 22.99 5.00 2.82
N THR A 82 22.78 5.10 4.13
CA THR A 82 23.84 4.91 5.11
C THR A 82 24.27 3.45 5.16
N GLU A 83 25.46 3.18 5.70
CA GLU A 83 25.94 1.80 5.89
C GLU A 83 25.02 0.99 6.80
N GLU A 84 24.44 1.61 7.83
CA GLU A 84 23.49 0.97 8.73
C GLU A 84 22.20 0.55 7.99
N GLU A 85 21.65 1.44 7.15
CA GLU A 85 20.49 1.13 6.33
C GLU A 85 20.78 0.01 5.31
N LEU A 86 21.92 0.08 4.62
CA LEU A 86 22.34 -0.95 3.67
C LEU A 86 22.47 -2.32 4.34
N GLU A 87 23.06 -2.36 5.53
CA GLU A 87 23.19 -3.59 6.30
C GLU A 87 21.82 -4.15 6.71
N ALA A 88 20.92 -3.31 7.22
CA ALA A 88 19.55 -3.72 7.53
C ALA A 88 18.82 -4.27 6.30
N TYR A 89 18.92 -3.61 5.14
CA TYR A 89 18.27 -4.07 3.91
C TYR A 89 18.82 -5.42 3.42
N ARG A 90 20.13 -5.66 3.53
CA ARG A 90 20.74 -6.95 3.19
C ARG A 90 20.24 -8.06 4.13
N GLN A 91 20.16 -7.78 5.43
CA GLN A 91 19.63 -8.72 6.42
C GLN A 91 18.16 -9.05 6.15
N HIS A 92 17.34 -8.06 5.80
CA HIS A 92 15.95 -8.27 5.41
C HIS A 92 15.84 -9.12 4.13
N ALA A 93 16.63 -8.82 3.11
CA ALA A 93 16.66 -9.59 1.87
C ALA A 93 17.09 -11.05 2.09
N GLU A 94 18.03 -11.29 3.02
CA GLU A 94 18.43 -12.64 3.40
C GLU A 94 17.32 -13.36 4.18
N ARG A 95 16.77 -12.71 5.20
CA ARG A 95 15.72 -13.27 6.07
C ARG A 95 14.47 -13.66 5.29
N PHE A 96 14.07 -12.83 4.32
CA PHE A 96 12.86 -13.02 3.53
C PHE A 96 13.15 -13.47 2.10
N ARG A 97 14.29 -14.13 1.88
CA ARG A 97 14.73 -14.61 0.57
C ARG A 97 13.64 -15.43 -0.12
N GLY A 98 13.28 -15.01 -1.32
CA GLY A 98 12.26 -15.68 -2.15
C GLY A 98 10.82 -15.23 -1.88
N LYS A 99 10.57 -14.39 -0.88
CA LYS A 99 9.24 -13.81 -0.59
C LYS A 99 9.06 -12.46 -1.25
N LYS A 100 7.80 -12.09 -1.49
CA LYS A 100 7.44 -10.70 -1.83
C LYS A 100 7.34 -9.86 -0.56
N HIS A 101 7.62 -8.55 -0.68
CA HIS A 101 7.57 -7.63 0.46
C HIS A 101 6.24 -7.67 1.23
N GLY A 102 5.10 -7.83 0.55
CA GLY A 102 3.80 -7.99 1.22
C GLY A 102 3.69 -9.25 2.08
N GLU A 103 4.30 -10.36 1.66
CA GLU A 103 4.36 -11.61 2.43
C GLU A 103 5.34 -11.48 3.61
N ALA A 104 6.48 -10.80 3.38
CA ALA A 104 7.47 -10.53 4.42
C ALA A 104 6.90 -9.60 5.52
N ALA A 105 6.25 -8.50 5.14
CA ALA A 105 5.57 -7.60 6.06
C ALA A 105 4.44 -8.31 6.83
N CYS A 106 3.68 -9.19 6.16
CA CYS A 106 2.70 -10.04 6.83
C CYS A 106 3.36 -10.93 7.91
N GLU A 107 4.48 -11.58 7.61
CA GLU A 107 5.18 -12.43 8.59
C GLU A 107 5.65 -11.64 9.82
N VAL A 108 6.17 -10.43 9.60
CA VAL A 108 6.62 -9.55 10.68
C VAL A 108 5.49 -9.12 11.61
N LEU A 109 4.33 -8.81 11.03
CA LEU A 109 3.21 -8.23 11.78
C LEU A 109 2.25 -9.29 12.32
N ALA A 110 2.29 -10.53 11.83
CA ALA A 110 1.27 -11.55 12.13
C ALA A 110 1.10 -11.87 13.62
N GLN A 111 2.17 -11.81 14.42
CA GLN A 111 2.09 -12.11 15.86
C GLN A 111 1.46 -10.97 16.67
N SER A 112 1.75 -9.72 16.30
CA SER A 112 1.31 -8.54 17.07
C SER A 112 0.02 -7.92 16.52
N TYR A 113 -0.17 -7.96 15.19
CA TYR A 113 -1.24 -7.29 14.46
C TYR A 113 -1.77 -8.17 13.31
N PRO A 114 -2.36 -9.35 13.60
CA PRO A 114 -2.74 -10.35 12.60
C PRO A 114 -3.73 -9.83 11.55
N GLN A 115 -4.69 -8.98 11.93
CA GLN A 115 -5.66 -8.39 11.00
C GLN A 115 -5.00 -7.42 10.01
N ILE A 116 -4.04 -6.62 10.49
CA ILE A 116 -3.25 -5.72 9.65
C ILE A 116 -2.37 -6.51 8.69
N ALA A 117 -1.69 -7.55 9.20
CA ALA A 117 -0.85 -8.43 8.40
C ALA A 117 -1.61 -9.05 7.21
N GLU A 118 -2.85 -9.51 7.43
CA GLU A 118 -3.67 -10.13 6.39
C GLU A 118 -4.12 -9.12 5.30
N ILE A 119 -4.43 -7.88 5.67
CA ILE A 119 -4.72 -6.82 4.68
C ILE A 119 -3.48 -6.55 3.84
N ILE A 120 -2.33 -6.41 4.50
CA ILE A 120 -1.06 -6.10 3.83
C ILE A 120 -0.67 -7.22 2.86
N ARG A 121 -0.81 -8.49 3.23
CA ARG A 121 -0.52 -9.62 2.33
C ARG A 121 -1.24 -9.50 0.97
N LYS A 122 -2.44 -8.90 0.95
CA LYS A 122 -3.32 -8.81 -0.22
C LYS A 122 -3.10 -7.58 -1.10
N HIS A 123 -2.12 -6.71 -0.83
CA HIS A 123 -1.93 -5.50 -1.65
C HIS A 123 -1.24 -5.75 -3.00
N ALA A 124 -0.65 -6.94 -3.20
CA ALA A 124 0.03 -7.32 -4.43
C ALA A 124 -0.87 -7.17 -5.67
N PHE A 125 -0.33 -6.69 -6.79
CA PHE A 125 -1.13 -6.34 -7.98
C PHE A 125 -2.08 -7.45 -8.46
N SER A 126 -1.62 -8.71 -8.42
CA SER A 126 -2.42 -9.88 -8.81
C SER A 126 -3.60 -10.19 -7.90
N ALA A 127 -3.62 -9.69 -6.66
CA ALA A 127 -4.64 -10.01 -5.66
C ALA A 127 -6.07 -9.67 -6.13
N VAL A 128 -6.24 -8.63 -6.95
CA VAL A 128 -7.54 -8.28 -7.55
C VAL A 128 -8.16 -9.42 -8.37
N SER A 129 -7.34 -10.35 -8.88
CA SER A 129 -7.79 -11.48 -9.70
C SER A 129 -8.09 -12.77 -8.94
N THR A 130 -7.76 -12.82 -7.65
CA THR A 130 -7.83 -14.03 -6.83
C THR A 130 -9.19 -14.23 -6.14
N GLY A 131 -9.96 -13.14 -5.97
CA GLY A 131 -11.15 -13.13 -5.11
C GLY A 131 -10.85 -13.03 -3.61
N GLU A 132 -9.59 -12.78 -3.21
CA GLU A 132 -9.21 -12.67 -1.80
C GLU A 132 -9.61 -11.33 -1.14
N LEU A 133 -9.86 -10.28 -1.94
CA LEU A 133 -10.30 -8.95 -1.45
C LEU A 133 -11.80 -9.00 -1.12
N LYS A 134 -12.13 -9.32 0.14
CA LYS A 134 -13.50 -9.56 0.62
C LYS A 134 -14.06 -8.38 1.39
N THR A 135 -13.25 -7.70 2.20
CA THR A 135 -13.72 -6.57 3.02
C THR A 135 -13.45 -5.22 2.35
N TRP A 136 -14.11 -4.17 2.86
CA TRP A 136 -13.85 -2.82 2.39
C TRP A 136 -12.44 -2.35 2.77
N GLU A 137 -11.94 -2.72 3.95
CA GLU A 137 -10.58 -2.40 4.40
C GLU A 137 -9.54 -2.93 3.40
N GLU A 138 -9.67 -4.20 3.00
CA GLU A 138 -8.79 -4.84 2.03
C GLU A 138 -8.86 -4.15 0.65
N LYS A 139 -10.07 -3.90 0.16
CA LYS A 139 -10.32 -3.24 -1.13
C LYS A 139 -9.76 -1.81 -1.15
N ILE A 140 -10.00 -1.04 -0.08
CA ILE A 140 -9.57 0.36 0.02
C ILE A 140 -8.05 0.45 0.05
N VAL A 141 -7.37 -0.33 0.89
CA VAL A 141 -5.90 -0.30 0.98
C VAL A 141 -5.26 -0.74 -0.34
N TYR A 142 -5.76 -1.83 -0.94
CA TYR A 142 -5.30 -2.29 -2.26
C TYR A 142 -5.43 -1.19 -3.32
N TYR A 143 -6.59 -0.54 -3.38
CA TYR A 143 -6.89 0.48 -4.39
C TYR A 143 -6.10 1.77 -4.14
N ALA A 144 -6.00 2.21 -2.89
CA ALA A 144 -5.29 3.44 -2.51
C ALA A 144 -3.81 3.40 -2.92
N ASP A 145 -3.14 2.25 -2.79
CA ASP A 145 -1.77 2.06 -3.31
C ASP A 145 -1.69 2.33 -4.83
N LYS A 146 -2.68 1.86 -5.59
CA LYS A 146 -2.77 2.13 -7.04
C LYS A 146 -3.18 3.56 -7.38
N ARG A 147 -3.47 4.40 -6.39
CA ARG A 147 -3.69 5.85 -6.54
C ARG A 147 -2.47 6.68 -6.16
N VAL A 148 -1.33 6.05 -5.89
CA VAL A 148 -0.08 6.74 -5.58
C VAL A 148 1.04 6.26 -6.50
N ALA A 149 1.74 7.20 -7.12
CA ALA A 149 2.97 6.97 -7.87
C ALA A 149 4.12 7.68 -7.16
N HIS A 150 5.08 6.90 -6.64
CA HIS A 150 6.09 7.39 -5.70
C HIS A 150 5.43 8.03 -4.48
N ASP A 151 5.53 9.34 -4.30
CA ASP A 151 4.92 10.12 -3.22
C ASP A 151 3.85 11.10 -3.72
N ARG A 152 3.28 10.83 -4.90
CA ARG A 152 2.23 11.67 -5.50
C ARG A 152 0.94 10.90 -5.70
N ILE A 153 -0.16 11.50 -5.25
CA ILE A 153 -1.51 11.02 -5.57
C ILE A 153 -1.77 11.29 -7.05
N VAL A 154 -2.17 10.27 -7.78
CA VAL A 154 -2.38 10.30 -9.24
C VAL A 154 -3.71 9.64 -9.59
N THR A 155 -4.23 9.87 -10.80
CA THR A 155 -5.38 9.09 -11.29
C THR A 155 -4.95 7.65 -11.61
N LEU A 156 -5.91 6.72 -11.63
CA LEU A 156 -5.62 5.33 -11.97
C LEU A 156 -5.07 5.20 -13.40
N ALA A 157 -5.52 6.04 -14.32
CA ALA A 157 -4.99 6.10 -15.69
C ALA A 157 -3.53 6.55 -15.73
N GLN A 158 -3.16 7.58 -14.95
CA GLN A 158 -1.77 8.02 -14.81
C GLN A 158 -0.91 6.91 -14.18
N ARG A 159 -1.40 6.25 -13.12
CA ARG A 159 -0.71 5.13 -12.48
C ARG A 159 -0.46 3.97 -13.45
N GLN A 160 -1.47 3.62 -14.26
CA GLN A 160 -1.33 2.59 -15.28
C GLN A 160 -0.24 2.97 -16.28
N LYS A 161 -0.28 4.18 -16.85
CA LYS A 161 0.72 4.66 -17.82
C LYS A 161 2.14 4.63 -17.24
N GLU A 162 2.29 5.00 -15.98
CA GLU A 162 3.56 4.96 -15.24
C GLU A 162 4.07 3.52 -15.03
N ALA A 163 3.18 2.57 -14.72
CA ALA A 163 3.58 1.16 -14.61
C ALA A 163 3.99 0.57 -15.96
N GLU A 164 3.28 0.91 -17.04
CA GLU A 164 3.54 0.43 -18.40
C GLU A 164 4.84 0.99 -19.00
N SER A 165 5.38 2.09 -18.47
CA SER A 165 6.71 2.57 -18.87
C SER A 165 7.87 1.79 -18.21
N ARG A 166 7.61 1.15 -17.06
CA ARG A 166 8.61 0.38 -16.30
C ARG A 166 8.58 -1.11 -16.58
N TYR A 167 7.42 -1.65 -16.93
CA TYR A 167 7.19 -3.08 -17.10
C TYR A 167 6.52 -3.40 -18.45
N PRO A 168 6.84 -4.55 -19.07
CA PRO A 168 6.19 -4.96 -20.31
C PRO A 168 4.67 -5.09 -20.17
N VAL A 169 3.94 -4.56 -21.15
CA VAL A 169 2.49 -4.71 -21.26
C VAL A 169 2.16 -6.12 -21.75
N THR A 170 1.67 -6.98 -20.86
CA THR A 170 1.21 -8.34 -21.17
C THR A 170 -0.31 -8.45 -21.20
N LYS A 171 -0.84 -9.52 -21.80
CA LYS A 171 -2.28 -9.84 -21.75
C LYS A 171 -2.80 -9.89 -20.31
N GLU A 172 -2.01 -10.45 -19.40
CA GLU A 172 -2.37 -10.52 -17.98
C GLU A 172 -2.36 -9.14 -17.33
N SER A 173 -1.34 -8.31 -17.56
CA SER A 173 -1.31 -6.95 -17.00
C SER A 173 -2.53 -6.11 -17.45
N LYS A 174 -2.94 -6.22 -18.72
CA LYS A 174 -4.15 -5.56 -19.24
C LYS A 174 -5.41 -6.07 -18.54
N ARG A 175 -5.51 -7.38 -18.31
CA ARG A 175 -6.62 -7.99 -17.56
C ARG A 175 -6.68 -7.46 -16.13
N LEU A 176 -5.55 -7.47 -15.41
CA LEU A 176 -5.47 -6.97 -14.04
C LEU A 176 -5.87 -5.49 -13.96
N TRP A 177 -5.33 -4.63 -14.82
CA TRP A 177 -5.72 -3.21 -14.87
C TRP A 177 -7.22 -3.01 -15.13
N LYS A 178 -7.83 -3.83 -15.99
CA LYS A 178 -9.28 -3.81 -16.18
C LYS A 178 -10.01 -4.13 -14.87
N MET A 179 -9.56 -5.13 -14.11
CA MET A 179 -10.17 -5.48 -12.82
C MET A 179 -9.99 -4.37 -11.78
N VAL A 180 -8.82 -3.71 -11.72
CA VAL A 180 -8.62 -2.54 -10.85
C VAL A 180 -9.58 -1.40 -11.20
N LYS A 181 -9.84 -1.16 -12.49
CA LYS A 181 -10.85 -0.17 -12.94
C LYS A 181 -12.27 -0.54 -12.55
N GLU A 182 -12.62 -1.83 -12.53
CA GLU A 182 -13.93 -2.25 -12.02
C GLU A 182 -14.03 -2.06 -10.49
N LEU A 183 -12.96 -2.32 -9.74
CA LEU A 183 -12.89 -2.02 -8.31
C LEU A 183 -13.01 -0.51 -8.03
N GLU A 184 -12.38 0.34 -8.85
CA GLU A 184 -12.56 1.79 -8.78
C GLU A 184 -14.04 2.15 -8.95
N LYS A 185 -14.69 1.68 -10.02
CA LYS A 185 -16.12 1.94 -10.22
C LYS A 185 -16.98 1.47 -9.04
N GLU A 186 -16.66 0.31 -8.47
CA GLU A 186 -17.35 -0.22 -7.28
C GLU A 186 -17.22 0.74 -6.10
N ILE A 187 -15.99 1.14 -5.74
CA ILE A 187 -15.72 2.06 -4.63
C ILE A 187 -16.42 3.41 -4.83
N PHE A 188 -16.28 4.01 -6.02
CA PHE A 188 -16.79 5.35 -6.28
C PHE A 188 -18.30 5.41 -6.45
N LYS A 189 -18.92 4.32 -6.89
CA LYS A 189 -20.38 4.16 -6.84
C LYS A 189 -20.89 4.21 -5.39
N MET A 190 -20.18 3.60 -4.44
CA MET A 190 -20.59 3.58 -3.03
C MET A 190 -20.47 4.97 -2.39
N ILE A 191 -19.39 5.71 -2.67
CA ILE A 191 -19.15 7.03 -2.06
C ILE A 191 -19.80 8.19 -2.81
N GLY A 192 -20.28 7.97 -4.04
CA GLY A 192 -20.98 8.99 -4.84
C GLY A 192 -20.11 10.20 -5.19
N THR A 193 -18.83 9.97 -5.48
CA THR A 193 -17.85 11.00 -5.90
C THR A 193 -17.18 10.55 -7.19
N ASP A 194 -16.64 11.47 -7.98
CA ASP A 194 -15.80 11.13 -9.14
C ASP A 194 -14.38 10.74 -8.68
N PRO A 195 -13.79 9.62 -9.18
CA PRO A 195 -12.44 9.20 -8.82
C PRO A 195 -11.35 10.23 -9.06
N ASP A 196 -11.48 11.07 -10.08
CA ASP A 196 -10.46 12.04 -10.43
C ASP A 196 -10.45 13.24 -9.48
N MET A 197 -11.55 13.49 -8.75
CA MET A 197 -11.67 14.57 -7.77
C MET A 197 -10.96 14.28 -6.44
N ILE A 198 -10.48 13.06 -6.22
CA ILE A 198 -9.74 12.72 -4.98
C ILE A 198 -8.43 13.52 -4.91
N GLY A 199 -7.67 13.64 -6.01
CA GLY A 199 -6.36 14.30 -6.00
C GLY A 199 -6.42 15.76 -5.53
N ASP A 200 -7.51 16.44 -5.87
CA ASP A 200 -7.74 17.86 -5.53
C ASP A 200 -8.21 18.07 -4.08
N THR A 201 -8.67 17.01 -3.41
CA THR A 201 -9.24 17.09 -2.05
C THR A 201 -8.20 16.82 -0.95
N VAL A 202 -7.03 16.27 -1.31
CA VAL A 202 -5.96 15.88 -0.36
C VAL A 202 -4.71 16.77 -0.44
N GLY A 203 -4.80 17.86 -1.21
CA GLY A 203 -3.76 18.88 -1.40
C GLY A 203 -3.72 19.92 -0.29
#